data_AF-A0A354SEX9-F1
#
_entry.id   AF-A0A354SEX9-F1
#
_cell.length_a   1.000
_cell.length_b   1.000
_cell.length_c   1.000
_cell.angle_alpha   90.00
_cell.angle_beta   90.00
_cell.angle_gamma   90.00
#
_symmetry.space_group_name_H-M   'P 1'
#
loop_
_entity.id
_entity.type
_entity.pdbx_description
1 polymer ?
#
loop_
_entity_poly.entity_id
_entity_poly.type
_entity_poly.pdbx_seq_one_letter_code
_entity_poly.pdbx_strand_id
1 'polypeptide(L)'
;QNGIPCLQIKSTVQENDLPEGFGKTLRMNFSHKMAATRAGLGWIGKTDLLVSEKFGPRIRLATVLTHHRFENLGAPVTESRCGECALCVEMCPGLAANGKLWDDSVDRDEFYDAFKCRDTCRKLSRDRLDKKVSLCGICVSVCPYGK
;
A
#
# COMPACT_ATOMS: atom_id res chain seq x y z
N GLN A 1 11.99 17.30 -21.18
CA GLN A 1 13.22 17.44 -22.00
C GLN A 1 13.21 16.61 -23.29
N ASN A 2 12.31 15.63 -23.53
CA ASN A 2 12.20 14.93 -24.83
C ASN A 2 10.82 15.10 -25.53
N GLY A 3 10.00 16.07 -25.12
CA GLY A 3 8.65 16.30 -25.69
C GLY A 3 7.59 15.23 -25.37
N ILE A 4 7.95 14.12 -24.74
CA ILE A 4 6.99 13.05 -24.38
C ILE A 4 6.06 13.53 -23.27
N PRO A 5 4.73 13.48 -23.45
CA PRO A 5 3.78 13.86 -22.41
C PRO A 5 3.83 12.88 -21.25
N CYS A 6 4.06 13.41 -20.05
CA CYS A 6 4.11 12.67 -18.80
C CYS A 6 3.21 13.34 -17.75
N LEU A 7 2.51 12.53 -16.97
CA LEU A 7 1.65 12.97 -15.87
C LEU A 7 2.10 12.28 -14.58
N GLN A 8 2.49 13.07 -13.58
CA GLN A 8 2.79 12.57 -12.25
C GLN A 8 1.50 12.28 -11.50
N ILE A 9 1.39 11.09 -10.91
CA ILE A 9 0.39 10.82 -9.87
C ILE A 9 1.02 11.15 -8.51
N LYS A 10 0.42 12.10 -7.79
CA LYS A 10 0.90 12.54 -6.46
C LYS A 10 0.90 11.36 -5.49
N SER A 11 2.06 11.02 -4.94
CA SER A 11 2.22 9.95 -3.94
C SER A 11 1.84 10.34 -2.52
N THR A 12 1.82 11.64 -2.25
CA THR A 12 1.41 12.23 -0.97
C THR A 12 0.41 13.32 -1.28
N VAL A 13 -0.81 13.16 -0.78
CA VAL A 13 -1.90 14.09 -0.99
C VAL A 13 -2.18 14.85 0.31
N GLN A 14 -2.47 16.14 0.18
CA GLN A 14 -2.99 16.93 1.30
C GLN A 14 -4.50 16.72 1.42
N GLU A 15 -5.11 17.11 2.54
CA GLU A 15 -6.57 16.97 2.72
C GLU A 15 -7.36 17.67 1.60
N ASN A 16 -6.85 18.80 1.09
CA ASN A 16 -7.46 19.54 -0.02
C ASN A 16 -7.32 18.85 -1.39
N ASP A 17 -6.44 17.86 -1.53
CA ASP A 17 -6.26 17.08 -2.76
C ASP A 17 -7.16 15.82 -2.79
N LEU A 18 -7.92 15.55 -1.72
CA LEU A 18 -8.73 14.34 -1.61
C LEU A 18 -10.01 14.46 -2.44
N PRO A 19 -10.38 13.43 -3.22
CA PRO A 19 -11.63 13.45 -3.98
C PRO A 19 -12.84 13.41 -3.05
N GLU A 20 -13.97 13.89 -3.56
CA GLU A 20 -15.25 13.76 -2.87
C GLU A 20 -15.53 12.28 -2.54
N GLY A 21 -15.99 12.02 -1.33
CA GLY A 21 -16.27 10.66 -0.87
C GLY A 21 -15.03 9.86 -0.43
N PHE A 22 -13.80 10.39 -0.51
CA PHE A 22 -12.60 9.71 0.03
C PHE A 22 -12.81 9.24 1.48
N GLY A 23 -13.45 10.05 2.32
CA GLY A 23 -13.71 9.70 3.71
C GLY A 23 -14.60 8.45 3.91
N LYS A 24 -15.36 8.04 2.89
CA LYS A 24 -16.26 6.88 2.93
C LYS A 24 -15.57 5.56 2.56
N THR A 25 -14.44 5.61 1.86
CA THR A 25 -13.76 4.40 1.36
C THR A 25 -12.27 4.37 1.66
N LEU A 26 -11.63 5.52 1.90
CA LEU A 26 -10.17 5.68 1.97
C LEU A 26 -9.47 5.16 0.70
N ARG A 27 -10.07 5.42 -0.46
CA ARG A 27 -9.54 5.04 -1.78
C ARG A 27 -9.32 6.28 -2.62
N MET A 28 -8.24 6.24 -3.40
CA MET A 28 -7.97 7.18 -4.48
C MET A 28 -8.37 6.55 -5.81
N ASN A 29 -8.59 7.36 -6.84
CA ASN A 29 -8.92 6.89 -8.18
C ASN A 29 -7.78 6.08 -8.84
N PHE A 30 -6.56 6.23 -8.33
CA PHE A 30 -5.39 5.50 -8.81
C PHE A 30 -4.70 4.79 -7.64
N SER A 31 -4.38 3.50 -7.82
CA SER A 31 -3.63 2.72 -6.83
C SER A 31 -2.18 2.53 -7.27
N HIS A 32 -1.26 3.20 -6.59
CA HIS A 32 0.19 3.01 -6.78
C HIS A 32 0.61 1.55 -6.54
N LYS A 33 -0.03 0.87 -5.58
CA LYS A 33 0.29 -0.51 -5.24
C LYS A 33 -0.08 -1.45 -6.39
N MET A 34 -1.27 -1.29 -6.98
CA MET A 34 -1.69 -2.10 -8.14
C MET A 34 -0.85 -1.80 -9.38
N ALA A 35 -0.43 -0.55 -9.59
CA ALA A 35 0.50 -0.23 -10.67
C ALA A 35 1.85 -0.93 -10.47
N ALA A 36 2.34 -0.99 -9.23
CA ALA A 36 3.58 -1.67 -8.90
C ALA A 36 3.51 -3.20 -9.03
N THR A 37 2.39 -3.83 -8.68
CA THR A 37 2.20 -5.28 -8.92
C THR A 37 2.21 -5.61 -10.41
N ARG A 38 1.53 -4.80 -11.22
CA ARG A 38 1.52 -4.93 -12.69
C ARG A 38 2.89 -4.67 -13.33
N ALA A 39 3.72 -3.84 -12.71
CA ALA A 39 5.09 -3.58 -13.13
C ALA A 39 6.11 -4.64 -12.63
N GLY A 40 5.65 -5.67 -11.91
CA GLY A 40 6.50 -6.74 -11.40
C GLY A 40 7.35 -6.36 -10.18
N LEU A 41 7.00 -5.29 -9.47
CA LEU A 41 7.78 -4.78 -8.34
C LEU A 41 7.50 -5.50 -7.01
N GLY A 42 6.45 -6.32 -6.95
CA GLY A 42 6.04 -7.01 -5.73
C GLY A 42 4.57 -7.41 -5.74
N TRP A 43 4.06 -7.84 -4.58
CA TRP A 43 2.68 -8.27 -4.38
C TRP A 43 2.04 -7.50 -3.22
N ILE A 44 0.71 -7.58 -3.09
CA ILE A 44 0.04 -7.04 -1.90
C ILE A 44 0.12 -8.05 -0.75
N GLY A 45 0.64 -7.62 0.38
CA GLY A 45 0.71 -8.42 1.61
C GLY A 45 -0.61 -8.41 2.39
N LYS A 46 -0.70 -9.25 3.42
CA LYS A 46 -1.91 -9.43 4.26
C LYS A 46 -2.40 -8.17 4.98
N THR A 47 -1.57 -7.12 5.07
CA THR A 47 -1.92 -5.82 5.66
C THR A 47 -2.01 -4.70 4.62
N ASP A 48 -2.30 -5.06 3.37
CA ASP A 48 -2.54 -4.13 2.25
C ASP A 48 -1.33 -3.22 1.92
N LEU A 49 -0.12 -3.64 2.29
CA LEU A 49 1.13 -3.02 1.86
C LEU A 49 1.67 -3.74 0.62
N LEU A 50 2.29 -3.00 -0.30
CA LEU A 50 3.10 -3.64 -1.33
C LEU A 50 4.35 -4.22 -0.67
N VAL A 51 4.63 -5.49 -0.92
CA VAL A 51 5.82 -6.20 -0.46
C VAL A 51 6.68 -6.52 -1.68
N SER A 52 7.92 -6.03 -1.68
CA SER A 52 8.94 -6.41 -2.65
C SER A 52 9.85 -7.49 -2.07
N GLU A 53 10.46 -8.30 -2.93
CA GLU A 53 11.39 -9.33 -2.49
C GLU A 53 12.62 -8.74 -1.79
N LYS A 54 13.23 -7.71 -2.40
CA LYS A 54 14.47 -7.08 -1.92
C LYS A 54 14.28 -6.17 -0.72
N PHE A 55 13.19 -5.42 -0.63
CA PHE A 55 13.02 -4.37 0.39
C PHE A 55 11.82 -4.63 1.30
N GLY A 56 11.07 -5.70 1.07
CA GLY A 56 9.84 -5.97 1.81
C GLY A 56 8.86 -4.81 1.62
N PRO A 57 8.10 -4.46 2.66
CA PRO A 57 7.19 -3.31 2.65
C PRO A 57 7.87 -1.96 2.93
N ARG A 58 9.20 -1.90 3.04
CA ARG A 58 9.96 -0.68 3.38
C ARG A 58 10.24 0.18 2.14
N ILE A 59 9.19 0.45 1.37
CA ILE A 59 9.25 1.18 0.10
C ILE A 59 8.19 2.27 0.04
N ARG A 60 8.52 3.38 -0.61
CA ARG A 60 7.57 4.43 -0.96
C ARG A 60 7.38 4.43 -2.46
N LEU A 61 6.12 4.46 -2.89
CA LEU A 61 5.76 4.41 -4.30
C LEU A 61 5.47 5.80 -4.84
N ALA A 62 5.85 6.02 -6.09
CA ALA A 62 5.42 7.13 -6.92
C ALA A 62 5.15 6.58 -8.33
N THR A 63 4.25 7.23 -9.07
CA THR A 63 3.91 6.78 -10.42
C THR A 63 3.94 7.96 -11.38
N VAL A 64 4.49 7.71 -12.56
CA VAL A 64 4.45 8.61 -13.70
C VAL A 64 3.74 7.87 -14.84
N LEU A 65 2.63 8.41 -15.30
CA LEU A 65 1.99 7.98 -16.53
C LEU A 65 2.72 8.63 -17.69
N THR A 66 3.04 7.87 -18.73
CA THR A 66 3.77 8.37 -19.90
C THR A 66 3.24 7.73 -21.17
N HIS A 67 3.34 8.46 -22.28
CA HIS A 67 3.06 7.92 -23.61
C HIS A 67 4.23 7.13 -24.19
N HIS A 68 5.40 7.18 -23.54
CA HIS A 68 6.58 6.42 -23.95
C HIS A 68 6.27 4.92 -23.98
N ARG A 69 6.74 4.23 -25.03
CA ARG A 69 6.67 2.77 -25.14
C ARG A 69 8.01 2.20 -24.72
N PHE A 70 8.01 1.42 -23.65
CA PHE A 70 9.19 0.71 -23.19
C PHE A 70 9.28 -0.64 -23.90
N GLU A 71 10.48 -1.03 -24.34
CA GLU A 71 10.72 -2.33 -24.98
C GLU A 71 10.72 -3.47 -23.96
N ASN A 72 11.20 -3.19 -22.75
CA ASN A 72 11.31 -4.16 -21.66
C ASN A 72 10.32 -3.82 -20.54
N LEU A 73 9.35 -4.70 -20.32
CA LEU A 73 8.35 -4.58 -19.24
C LEU A 73 8.59 -5.65 -18.17
N GLY A 74 8.31 -5.30 -16.92
CA GLY A 74 8.28 -6.28 -15.84
C GLY A 74 7.10 -7.24 -15.98
N ALA A 75 7.25 -8.47 -15.51
CA ALA A 75 6.17 -9.45 -15.46
C ALA A 75 5.22 -9.12 -14.29
N PRO A 76 3.90 -9.01 -14.52
CA PRO A 76 2.94 -8.79 -13.44
C PRO A 76 3.03 -9.85 -12.34
N VAL A 77 2.86 -9.43 -11.09
CA VAL A 77 2.67 -10.34 -9.96
C VAL A 77 1.20 -10.27 -9.55
N THR A 78 0.47 -11.35 -9.77
CA THR A 78 -1.00 -11.40 -9.59
C THR A 78 -1.42 -12.03 -8.27
N GLU A 79 -0.48 -12.60 -7.51
CA GLU A 79 -0.78 -13.32 -6.27
C GLU A 79 0.20 -12.96 -5.15
N SER A 80 -0.30 -13.01 -3.91
CA SER A 80 0.49 -12.77 -2.72
C SER A 80 1.47 -13.90 -2.45
N ARG A 81 2.75 -13.58 -2.27
CA ARG A 81 3.78 -14.57 -1.91
C ARG A 81 3.96 -14.72 -0.40
N CYS A 82 3.04 -14.20 0.42
CA CYS A 82 3.16 -14.26 1.88
C CYS A 82 3.03 -15.69 2.45
N GLY A 83 2.37 -16.61 1.73
CA GLY A 83 2.09 -17.97 2.21
C GLY A 83 1.45 -17.99 3.60
N GLU A 84 1.92 -18.88 4.47
CA GLU A 84 1.39 -19.07 5.82
C GLU A 84 1.81 -17.98 6.83
N CYS A 85 2.75 -17.09 6.48
CA CYS A 85 3.23 -16.06 7.41
C CYS A 85 2.09 -15.12 7.87
N ALA A 86 1.91 -14.97 9.19
CA ALA A 86 0.87 -14.13 9.78
C ALA A 86 1.39 -13.02 10.72
N LEU A 87 2.71 -12.85 10.86
CA LEU A 87 3.33 -11.93 11.83
C LEU A 87 2.75 -10.50 11.80
N CYS A 88 2.55 -9.93 10.60
CA CYS A 88 2.01 -8.56 10.49
C CYS A 88 0.54 -8.44 10.92
N VAL A 89 -0.22 -9.53 10.83
CA VAL A 89 -1.62 -9.62 11.26
C VAL A 89 -1.67 -9.78 12.78
N GLU A 90 -0.90 -10.72 13.32
CA GLU A 90 -0.80 -11.01 14.76
C GLU A 90 -0.32 -9.81 15.57
N MET A 91 0.66 -9.07 15.02
CA MET A 91 1.24 -7.91 15.69
C MET A 91 0.46 -6.60 15.44
N CYS A 92 -0.64 -6.64 14.65
CA CYS A 92 -1.41 -5.44 14.34
C CYS A 92 -2.21 -4.97 15.56
N PRO A 93 -1.90 -3.81 16.18
CA PRO A 93 -2.62 -3.33 17.35
C PRO A 93 -4.08 -2.97 17.06
N GLY A 94 -4.42 -2.74 15.79
CA GLY A 94 -5.76 -2.36 15.34
C GLY A 94 -6.59 -3.53 14.82
N LEU A 95 -6.04 -4.75 14.77
CA LEU A 95 -6.69 -5.94 14.19
C LEU A 95 -7.30 -5.63 12.82
N ALA A 96 -6.55 -4.90 11.99
CA ALA A 96 -7.03 -4.32 10.74
C ALA A 96 -7.00 -5.30 9.56
N ALA A 97 -6.49 -6.52 9.74
CA ALA A 97 -6.40 -7.52 8.68
C ALA A 97 -6.90 -8.88 9.20
N ASN A 98 -7.48 -9.70 8.30
CA ASN A 98 -7.94 -11.05 8.64
C ASN A 98 -6.98 -12.17 8.19
N GLY A 99 -5.89 -11.83 7.51
CA GLY A 99 -4.87 -12.78 7.06
C GLY A 99 -5.15 -13.48 5.74
N LYS A 100 -6.28 -13.20 5.08
CA LYS A 100 -6.56 -13.67 3.71
C LYS A 100 -5.44 -13.23 2.76
N LEU A 101 -5.03 -14.13 1.88
CA LEU A 101 -4.07 -13.84 0.81
C LEU A 101 -4.74 -13.02 -0.29
N TRP A 102 -4.00 -12.05 -0.80
CA TRP A 102 -4.41 -11.25 -1.94
C TRP A 102 -4.12 -11.98 -3.25
N ASP A 103 -5.04 -11.86 -4.20
CA ASP A 103 -4.80 -11.98 -5.64
C ASP A 103 -5.39 -10.74 -6.34
N ASP A 104 -5.10 -10.56 -7.63
CA ASP A 104 -5.50 -9.34 -8.36
C ASP A 104 -7.00 -9.20 -8.67
N SER A 105 -7.81 -10.18 -8.24
CA SER A 105 -9.27 -10.13 -8.28
C SER A 105 -9.91 -9.75 -6.93
N VAL A 106 -9.19 -9.96 -5.81
CA VAL A 106 -9.69 -9.68 -4.45
C VAL A 106 -9.78 -8.19 -4.18
N ASP A 107 -10.94 -7.74 -3.69
CA ASP A 107 -11.08 -6.37 -3.21
C ASP A 107 -10.40 -6.19 -1.85
N ARG A 108 -9.75 -5.03 -1.65
CA ARG A 108 -9.03 -4.69 -0.42
C ARG A 108 -9.87 -4.92 0.84
N ASP A 109 -11.15 -4.53 0.82
CA ASP A 109 -12.00 -4.53 2.01
C ASP A 109 -12.45 -5.94 2.41
N GLU A 110 -12.18 -6.96 1.57
CA GLU A 110 -12.38 -8.36 1.93
C GLU A 110 -11.35 -8.87 2.95
N PHE A 111 -10.18 -8.24 3.05
CA PHE A 111 -9.09 -8.71 3.92
C PHE A 111 -8.48 -7.65 4.81
N TYR A 112 -8.72 -6.36 4.54
CA TYR A 112 -8.11 -5.25 5.25
C TYR A 112 -9.08 -4.09 5.52
N ASP A 113 -9.24 -3.77 6.80
CA ASP A 113 -10.04 -2.65 7.29
C ASP A 113 -9.16 -1.38 7.42
N ALA A 114 -9.20 -0.55 6.38
CA ALA A 114 -8.45 0.70 6.33
C ALA A 114 -8.88 1.71 7.41
N PHE A 115 -10.12 1.65 7.90
CA PHE A 115 -10.63 2.55 8.93
C PHE A 115 -10.05 2.18 10.29
N LYS A 116 -10.11 0.90 10.68
CA LYS A 116 -9.47 0.40 11.92
C LYS A 116 -7.99 0.72 11.95
N CYS A 117 -7.28 0.53 10.83
CA CYS A 117 -5.87 0.90 10.75
C CYS A 117 -5.67 2.40 10.99
N ARG A 118 -6.40 3.25 10.26
CA ARG A 118 -6.28 4.72 10.39
C ARG A 118 -6.56 5.20 11.80
N ASP A 119 -7.63 4.71 12.41
CA ASP A 119 -8.07 5.18 13.72
C ASP A 119 -7.11 4.71 14.82
N THR A 120 -6.60 3.48 14.72
CA THR A 120 -5.54 2.98 15.60
C THR A 120 -4.24 3.79 15.44
N CYS A 121 -3.82 4.08 14.20
CA CYS A 121 -2.65 4.91 13.93
C CYS A 121 -2.78 6.31 14.52
N ARG A 122 -3.97 6.92 14.40
CA ARG A 122 -4.25 8.26 14.96
C ARG A 122 -4.28 8.27 16.48
N LYS A 123 -4.78 7.20 17.10
CA LYS A 123 -4.71 7.03 18.55
C LYS A 123 -3.25 6.91 19.00
N LEU A 124 -2.49 5.99 18.41
CA LEU A 124 -1.09 5.76 18.79
C LEU A 124 -0.20 6.99 18.62
N SER A 125 -0.38 7.73 17.52
CA SER A 125 0.39 8.96 17.28
C SER A 125 0.00 10.10 18.21
N ARG A 126 -1.28 10.21 18.59
CA ARG A 126 -1.71 11.15 19.62
C ARG A 126 -1.08 10.79 20.96
N ASP A 127 -1.21 9.55 21.39
CA ASP A 127 -0.77 9.11 22.72
C ASP A 127 0.76 9.16 22.87
N ARG A 128 1.53 8.89 21.80
CA ARG A 128 3.00 8.77 21.86
C ARG A 128 3.76 9.99 21.37
N LEU A 129 3.16 10.81 20.52
CA LEU A 129 3.85 11.91 19.82
C LEU A 129 3.11 13.24 19.92
N ASP A 130 1.93 13.28 20.56
CA ASP A 130 1.01 14.43 20.57
C ASP A 130 0.71 14.98 19.17
N LYS A 131 0.53 14.08 18.19
CA LYS A 131 0.24 14.44 16.80
C LYS A 131 -0.97 13.68 16.27
N LYS A 132 -1.86 14.38 15.56
CA LYS A 132 -3.00 13.76 14.88
C LYS A 132 -2.60 13.28 13.47
N VAL A 133 -1.81 12.22 13.38
CA VAL A 133 -1.33 11.67 12.09
C VAL A 133 -1.61 10.17 11.97
N SER A 134 -1.65 9.63 10.76
CA SER A 134 -1.86 8.19 10.56
C SER A 134 -0.52 7.44 10.56
N LEU A 135 0.12 7.31 11.73
CA LEU A 135 1.43 6.67 11.89
C LEU A 135 1.40 5.48 12.88
N CYS A 136 1.93 4.33 12.47
CA CYS A 136 2.14 3.14 13.31
C CYS A 136 3.39 2.35 12.89
N GLY A 137 3.37 1.75 11.69
CA GLY A 137 4.54 1.09 11.08
C GLY A 137 4.90 -0.31 11.60
N ILE A 138 4.13 -0.89 12.54
CA ILE A 138 4.44 -2.21 13.12
C ILE A 138 4.46 -3.31 12.05
N CYS A 139 3.46 -3.35 11.16
CA CYS A 139 3.42 -4.33 10.05
C CYS A 139 4.64 -4.24 9.12
N VAL A 140 5.17 -3.02 8.90
CA VAL A 140 6.39 -2.79 8.11
C VAL A 140 7.63 -3.32 8.84
N SER A 141 7.70 -3.12 10.16
CA SER A 141 8.83 -3.52 11.00
C SER A 141 8.94 -5.05 11.14
N VAL A 142 7.82 -5.73 11.36
CA VAL A 142 7.82 -7.17 11.65
C VAL A 142 7.88 -8.05 10.40
N CYS A 143 7.60 -7.50 9.21
CA CYS A 143 7.61 -8.27 7.96
C CYS A 143 9.00 -8.89 7.70
N PRO A 144 9.10 -10.21 7.45
CA PRO A 144 10.37 -10.90 7.27
C PRO A 144 11.03 -10.60 5.91
N TYR A 145 10.26 -10.23 4.88
CA TYR A 145 10.80 -9.90 3.56
C TYR A 145 11.66 -8.64 3.58
N GLY A 146 12.72 -8.63 2.77
CA GLY A 146 13.64 -7.50 2.57
C GLY A 146 14.49 -7.12 3.78
N LYS A 147 14.81 -8.11 4.62
CA LYS A 147 15.82 -8.00 5.68
C LYS A 147 17.18 -8.41 5.15
#